data_AF-A0A453N3C4-F1
#
_entry.id   AF-A0A453N3C4-F1
#
_cell.length_a   1.000
_cell.length_b   1.000
_cell.length_c   1.000
_cell.angle_alpha   90.00
_cell.angle_beta   90.00
_cell.angle_gamma   90.00
#
_symmetry.space_group_name_H-M   'P 1'
#
loop_
_entity.id
_entity.type
_entity.pdbx_description
1 polymer ?
#
loop_
_entity_poly.entity_id
_entity_poly.type
_entity_poly.pdbx_seq_one_letter_code
_entity_poly.pdbx_strand_id
1 'polypeptide(L)'
;SNYDIFLTRDCLAYAKIKPAVNQIETHPYFQRDSLVKFCQKHGISVTAHTPLGGSTANTEWFGSVSCLDDPVIKSLAEKYGKTPAQLVLRWGLQRNTVVIPPRPPR
;
A
#
# COMPACT_ATOMS: atom_id res chain seq x y z
N SER A 1 -13.17 -2.59 -3.69
CA SER A 1 -11.84 -3.09 -3.27
C SER A 1 -11.25 -3.87 -4.42
N ASN A 2 -9.93 -3.83 -4.62
CA ASN A 2 -9.21 -4.53 -5.68
C ASN A 2 -9.58 -4.13 -7.13
N TYR A 3 -10.12 -2.92 -7.32
CA TYR A 3 -10.39 -2.43 -8.67
C TYR A 3 -9.12 -1.83 -9.26
N ASP A 4 -8.73 -2.30 -10.45
CA ASP A 4 -7.65 -1.68 -11.23
C ASP A 4 -8.16 -0.45 -12.01
N ILE A 5 -7.27 0.24 -12.73
CA ILE A 5 -7.59 1.52 -13.39
C ILE A 5 -8.81 1.41 -14.31
N PHE A 6 -8.88 0.38 -15.15
CA PHE A 6 -9.98 0.22 -16.10
C PHE A 6 -11.32 -0.03 -15.40
N LEU A 7 -11.33 -0.91 -14.39
CA LEU A 7 -12.54 -1.20 -13.61
C LEU A 7 -12.98 0.01 -12.78
N THR A 8 -12.02 0.77 -12.24
CA THR A 8 -12.33 2.01 -11.49
C THR A 8 -12.94 3.05 -12.43
N ARG A 9 -12.37 3.22 -13.63
CA ARG A 9 -12.91 4.13 -14.66
C ARG A 9 -14.30 3.71 -15.10
N ASP A 10 -14.49 2.41 -15.34
CA ASP A 10 -15.78 1.86 -15.75
C ASP A 10 -16.84 2.11 -14.68
N CYS A 11 -16.54 1.79 -13.42
CA CYS A 11 -17.40 2.10 -12.28
C CYS A 11 -17.78 3.58 -12.21
N LEU A 12 -16.81 4.48 -12.40
CA LEU A 12 -17.05 5.93 -12.41
C LEU A 12 -17.96 6.39 -13.56
N ALA A 13 -18.04 5.66 -14.66
CA ALA A 13 -18.82 6.05 -15.83
C ALA A 13 -20.34 5.92 -15.60
N TYR A 14 -20.77 4.96 -14.77
CA TYR A 14 -22.20 4.70 -14.51
C TYR A 14 -22.63 4.89 -13.05
N ALA A 15 -21.70 5.02 -12.10
CA ALA A 15 -22.05 5.16 -10.70
C ALA A 15 -22.78 6.48 -10.41
N LYS A 16 -24.06 6.38 -10.03
CA LYS A 16 -24.84 7.54 -9.53
C LYS A 16 -24.24 8.11 -8.25
N ILE A 17 -23.74 7.24 -7.37
CA ILE A 17 -22.99 7.60 -6.17
C ILE A 17 -21.57 7.09 -6.37
N LYS A 18 -20.64 8.03 -6.45
CA LYS A 18 -19.23 7.76 -6.67
C LYS A 18 -18.62 6.94 -5.51
N PRO A 19 -17.76 5.94 -5.80
CA PRO A 19 -17.04 5.23 -4.75
C PRO A 19 -16.14 6.19 -3.96
N ALA A 20 -16.30 6.22 -2.64
CA ALA A 20 -15.47 7.06 -1.78
C ALA A 20 -14.07 6.48 -1.55
N VAL A 21 -13.93 5.15 -1.60
CA VAL A 21 -12.69 4.43 -1.28
C VAL A 21 -12.43 3.31 -2.27
N ASN A 22 -11.18 3.14 -2.68
CA ASN A 22 -10.68 1.92 -3.28
C ASN A 22 -9.58 1.33 -2.40
N GLN A 23 -9.89 0.22 -1.72
CA GLN A 23 -8.91 -0.54 -0.96
C GLN A 23 -8.14 -1.46 -1.92
N ILE A 24 -6.80 -1.39 -1.92
CA ILE A 24 -5.93 -2.14 -2.84
C ILE A 24 -4.64 -2.54 -2.14
N GLU A 25 -3.97 -3.57 -2.66
CA GLU A 25 -2.62 -3.91 -2.22
C GLU A 25 -1.66 -2.82 -2.68
N THR A 26 -0.95 -2.22 -1.72
CA THR A 26 0.18 -1.35 -2.05
C THR A 26 1.21 -1.30 -0.93
N HIS A 27 2.46 -1.45 -1.32
CA HIS A 27 3.67 -1.40 -0.49
C HIS A 27 4.86 -1.02 -1.39
N PRO A 28 6.08 -0.78 -0.86
CA PRO A 28 7.22 -0.30 -1.65
C PRO A 28 7.58 -1.17 -2.87
N TYR A 29 7.31 -2.47 -2.82
CA TYR A 29 7.54 -3.40 -3.93
C TYR A 29 6.33 -3.57 -4.86
N PHE A 30 5.16 -3.07 -4.47
CA PHE A 30 3.96 -3.07 -5.31
C PHE A 30 3.25 -1.71 -5.18
N GLN A 31 3.88 -0.69 -5.78
CA GLN A 31 3.54 0.71 -5.47
C GLN A 31 2.22 1.15 -6.10
N ARG A 32 1.88 0.61 -7.29
CA ARG A 32 0.66 0.95 -8.04
C ARG A 32 0.45 2.46 -8.25
N ASP A 33 1.52 3.22 -8.49
CA ASP A 33 1.49 4.69 -8.56
C ASP A 33 0.43 5.25 -9.50
N SER A 34 0.29 4.67 -10.70
CA SER A 34 -0.71 5.13 -11.69
C SER A 34 -2.13 4.99 -11.17
N LEU A 35 -2.44 3.89 -10.47
CA LEU A 35 -3.77 3.67 -9.88
C LEU A 35 -4.00 4.59 -8.68
N VAL A 36 -3.01 4.76 -7.81
CA VAL A 36 -3.11 5.66 -6.65
C VAL A 36 -3.40 7.09 -7.12
N LYS A 37 -2.62 7.59 -8.09
CA LYS A 37 -2.82 8.91 -8.69
C LYS A 37 -4.16 9.01 -9.41
N PHE A 38 -4.60 7.96 -10.10
CA PHE A 38 -5.91 7.94 -10.77
C PHE A 38 -7.05 8.07 -9.76
N CYS A 39 -7.04 7.28 -8.69
CA CYS A 39 -8.02 7.36 -7.61
C CYS A 39 -8.03 8.76 -6.98
N GLN A 40 -6.85 9.28 -6.59
CA GLN A 40 -6.72 10.60 -5.97
C GLN A 40 -7.20 11.74 -6.87
N LYS A 41 -6.84 11.71 -8.16
CA LYS A 41 -7.31 12.70 -9.15
C LYS A 41 -8.83 12.71 -9.26
N HIS A 42 -9.44 11.54 -9.17
CA HIS A 42 -10.88 11.39 -9.15
C HIS A 42 -11.42 11.44 -7.73
N GLY A 43 -10.77 12.03 -6.72
CA GLY A 43 -11.32 12.17 -5.36
C GLY A 43 -11.78 10.87 -4.70
N ILE A 44 -11.17 9.74 -5.05
CA ILE A 44 -11.34 8.44 -4.41
C ILE A 44 -10.17 8.25 -3.45
N SER A 45 -10.46 8.04 -2.17
CA SER A 45 -9.43 7.74 -1.18
C SER A 45 -8.87 6.33 -1.42
N VAL A 46 -7.56 6.17 -1.27
CA VAL A 46 -6.90 4.87 -1.41
C VAL A 46 -6.61 4.31 -0.03
N THR A 47 -7.01 3.07 0.21
CA THR A 47 -6.67 2.33 1.43
C THR A 47 -5.72 1.19 1.08
N ALA A 48 -4.50 1.23 1.60
CA ALA A 48 -3.50 0.18 1.45
C ALA A 48 -3.83 -0.99 2.38
N HIS A 49 -4.22 -2.13 1.78
CA HIS A 49 -4.18 -3.42 2.48
C HIS A 49 -2.80 -4.07 2.27
N THR A 50 -2.41 -4.94 3.20
CA THR A 50 -1.10 -5.61 3.21
C THR A 50 0.07 -4.61 3.07
N PRO A 51 0.12 -3.51 3.85
CA PRO A 51 1.08 -2.44 3.61
C PRO A 51 2.55 -2.83 3.86
N LEU A 52 2.78 -3.96 4.54
CA LEU A 52 4.11 -4.52 4.80
C LEU A 52 4.51 -5.60 3.77
N GLY A 53 3.73 -5.78 2.69
CA GLY A 53 4.03 -6.74 1.63
C GLY A 53 4.15 -8.19 2.12
N GLY A 54 3.22 -8.62 2.98
CA GLY A 54 3.18 -9.99 3.52
C GLY A 54 4.21 -10.31 4.60
N SER A 55 5.12 -9.38 4.94
CA SER A 55 6.14 -9.56 5.99
C SER A 55 6.85 -10.90 5.84
N THR A 56 7.00 -11.68 6.93
CA THR A 56 7.66 -12.99 6.93
C THR A 56 6.85 -14.04 6.17
N ALA A 57 5.51 -13.96 6.18
CA ALA A 57 4.66 -14.92 5.48
C ALA A 57 4.90 -14.92 3.96
N ASN A 58 5.23 -13.76 3.37
CA ASN A 58 5.55 -13.71 1.94
C ASN A 58 6.90 -14.36 1.60
N THR A 59 7.87 -14.27 2.52
CA THR A 59 9.16 -14.97 2.37
C THR A 59 8.98 -16.47 2.55
N GLU A 60 8.19 -16.90 3.54
CA GLU A 60 7.91 -18.32 3.82
C GLU A 60 7.10 -19.00 2.71
N TRP A 61 6.10 -18.33 2.14
CA TRP A 61 5.22 -18.94 1.13
C TRP A 61 5.72 -18.80 -0.30
N PHE A 62 6.42 -17.71 -0.62
CA PHE A 62 6.79 -17.40 -2.01
C PHE A 62 8.30 -17.23 -2.23
N GLY A 63 9.13 -17.42 -1.19
CA GLY A 63 10.59 -17.26 -1.29
C GLY A 63 11.02 -15.82 -1.63
N SER A 64 10.11 -14.86 -1.49
CA SER A 64 10.33 -13.47 -1.90
C SER A 64 10.97 -12.64 -0.81
N VAL A 65 11.83 -11.69 -1.19
CA VAL A 65 12.45 -10.76 -0.24
C VAL A 65 11.36 -9.85 0.33
N SER A 66 11.21 -9.85 1.66
CA SER A 66 10.33 -8.94 2.35
C SER A 66 10.84 -7.49 2.20
N CYS A 67 9.94 -6.53 1.98
CA CYS A 67 10.32 -5.13 1.96
C CYS A 67 10.91 -4.66 3.31
N LEU A 68 10.67 -5.38 4.40
CA LEU A 68 11.27 -5.09 5.70
C LEU A 68 12.76 -5.47 5.77
N ASP A 69 13.19 -6.37 4.87
CA ASP A 69 14.57 -6.85 4.81
C ASP A 69 15.44 -6.12 3.79
N ASP A 70 14.84 -5.22 3.02
CA ASP A 70 15.53 -4.40 2.03
C ASP A 70 16.64 -3.55 2.68
N PRO A 71 17.88 -3.56 2.16
CA PRO A 71 19.00 -2.83 2.74
C PRO A 71 18.80 -1.29 2.71
N VAL A 72 18.07 -0.77 1.74
CA VAL A 72 17.72 0.66 1.67
C VAL A 72 16.73 1.00 2.77
N ILE A 73 15.73 0.14 3.01
CA ILE A 73 14.75 0.37 4.09
C ILE A 73 15.43 0.23 5.46
N LYS A 74 16.32 -0.73 5.65
CA LYS A 74 17.10 -0.89 6.90
C LYS A 74 18.02 0.30 7.18
N SER A 75 18.80 0.75 6.19
CA SER A 75 19.67 1.92 6.36
C SER A 75 18.90 3.21 6.64
N LEU A 76 17.72 3.40 6.02
CA LEU A 76 16.84 4.52 6.34
C LEU A 76 16.23 4.38 7.75
N ALA A 77 15.83 3.18 8.15
CA ALA A 77 15.31 2.90 9.48
C ALA A 77 16.33 3.24 10.57
N GLU A 78 17.60 2.85 10.38
CA GLU A 78 18.73 3.23 11.24
C GLU A 78 18.94 4.74 11.26
N LYS A 79 19.00 5.39 10.09
CA LYS A 79 19.16 6.85 9.97
C LYS A 79 18.13 7.64 10.77
N TYR A 80 16.88 7.18 10.81
CA TYR A 80 15.79 7.87 11.50
C TYR A 80 15.49 7.32 12.90
N GLY A 81 16.21 6.29 13.36
CA GLY A 81 15.95 5.63 14.64
C GLY A 81 14.54 5.05 14.74
N LYS A 82 14.04 4.45 13.65
CA LYS A 82 12.71 3.83 13.54
C LYS A 82 12.84 2.39 13.09
N THR A 83 11.75 1.62 13.18
CA THR A 83 11.73 0.26 12.62
C THR A 83 11.48 0.29 11.11
N PRO A 84 11.96 -0.72 10.34
CA PRO A 84 11.62 -0.87 8.92
C PRO A 84 10.11 -0.82 8.66
N ALA A 85 9.31 -1.46 9.52
CA ALA A 85 7.86 -1.43 9.42
C ALA A 85 7.29 -0.02 9.56
N GLN A 86 7.75 0.76 10.54
CA GLN A 86 7.34 2.17 10.70
C GLN A 86 7.71 3.01 9.48
N LEU A 87 8.88 2.77 8.88
CA LEU A 87 9.30 3.47 7.67
C LEU A 87 8.37 3.17 6.49
N VAL A 88 8.02 1.90 6.28
CA VAL A 88 7.11 1.45 5.22
C VAL A 88 5.69 2.02 5.43
N LEU A 89 5.18 2.00 6.66
CA LEU A 89 3.89 2.61 6.98
C LEU A 89 3.92 4.12 6.73
N ARG A 90 5.00 4.81 7.12
CA ARG A 90 5.19 6.24 6.88
C ARG A 90 5.24 6.57 5.39
N TRP A 91 5.90 5.74 4.59
CA TRP A 91 5.94 5.87 3.13
C TRP A 91 4.52 5.85 2.53
N GLY A 92 3.65 4.94 2.98
CA GLY A 92 2.25 4.90 2.55
C GLY A 92 1.51 6.19 2.90
N LEU A 93 1.62 6.64 4.15
CA LEU A 93 0.99 7.88 4.62
C LEU A 93 1.44 9.12 3.82
N GLN A 94 2.73 9.21 3.47
CA GLN A 94 3.26 10.32 2.67
C GLN A 94 2.72 10.35 1.23
N ARG A 95 2.21 9.22 0.73
CA ARG A 95 1.56 9.12 -0.59
C ARG A 95 0.07 9.44 -0.55
N ASN A 96 -0.43 10.00 0.55
CA ASN A 96 -1.86 10.24 0.79
C ASN A 96 -2.71 8.96 0.62
N THR A 97 -2.20 7.84 1.15
CA THR A 97 -2.98 6.61 1.28
C THR A 97 -3.29 6.36 2.76
N VAL A 98 -4.48 5.80 3.03
CA VAL A 98 -4.85 5.28 4.34
C VAL A 98 -4.18 3.92 4.49
N VAL A 99 -3.49 3.68 5.60
CA VAL A 99 -2.71 2.45 5.81
C VAL A 99 -3.35 1.60 6.90
N ILE A 100 -3.67 0.34 6.60
CA ILE A 100 -4.22 -0.61 7.58
C ILE A 100 -3.16 -1.69 7.87
N PRO A 101 -2.38 -1.55 8.97
CA PRO A 101 -1.37 -2.54 9.31
C PRO A 101 -2.00 -3.86 9.78
N PRO A 102 -1.37 -5.01 9.49
CA PRO A 102 -1.78 -6.28 10.05
C PRO A 102 -1.57 -6.28 11.58
N ARG A 103 -2.31 -7.14 12.27
CA ARG A 103 -2.19 -7.29 13.73
C ARG A 103 -0.76 -7.72 14.09
N PRO A 104 -0.08 -7.06 15.05
CA PRO A 104 1.18 -7.57 15.56
C PRO A 104 0.96 -8.95 16.23
N PRO A 105 1.95 -9.85 16.18
CA PRO A 105 1.91 -11.09 16.94
C PRO A 105 1.78 -10.77 18.44
N ARG A 106 0.97 -11.57 19.16
CA ARG A 106 0.83 -11.47 20.63
C ARG A 106 2.00 -12.15 21.31
#